data_AF-A0A7R9DNN6-F1
#
_entry.id   AF-A0A7R9DNN6-F1
#
_cell.length_a   1.000
_cell.length_b   1.000
_cell.length_c   1.000
_cell.angle_alpha   90.00
_cell.angle_beta   90.00
_cell.angle_gamma   90.00
#
_symmetry.space_group_name_H-M   'P 1'
#
loop_
_entity.id
_entity.type
_entity.pdbx_description
1 polymer ?
#
loop_
_entity_poly.entity_id
_entity_poly.type
_entity_poly.pdbx_seq_one_letter_code
_entity_poly.pdbx_strand_id
1 'polypeptide(L)'
;VPRSNEANLINSLNAILGSKPNLTVTVESIKSTTETKTQVIIHVLEKGPTGPGRRIPATELATYLHRMLCQQPSNIAADKCVGSNQARQGSAGGVLGATPCGLIGPFLTGIDPRLWKQAQEDNPDRDRYVPVPIIGFGEVCWRLRCQENETRLHQAFLDKVSDDITELQRRLTTTKSKTAEYRRKFVELEHRLLKVNPTYYYPSGLTRETTLNLTSDLPVISKSD
;
A
#
# COMPACT_ATOMS: atom_id res chain seq x y z
N VAL A 1 -16.16 4.40 -23.72
CA VAL A 1 -14.73 4.14 -24.03
C VAL A 1 -14.38 2.76 -23.49
N PRO A 2 -13.95 1.81 -24.32
CA PRO A 2 -13.50 0.51 -23.83
C PRO A 2 -12.29 0.70 -22.91
N ARG A 3 -12.18 -0.12 -21.85
CA ARG A 3 -11.05 -0.13 -20.89
C ARG A 3 -9.66 -0.14 -21.56
N SER A 4 -9.58 -0.57 -22.82
CA SER A 4 -8.37 -0.55 -23.65
C SER A 4 -7.74 0.84 -23.84
N ASN A 5 -8.51 1.93 -23.71
CA ASN A 5 -7.99 3.30 -23.91
C ASN A 5 -7.77 4.05 -22.59
N GLU A 6 -8.02 3.42 -21.45
CA GLU A 6 -7.81 4.02 -20.13
C GLU A 6 -6.33 4.34 -19.88
N ALA A 7 -5.43 3.42 -20.22
CA ALA A 7 -3.99 3.64 -20.11
C ALA A 7 -3.52 4.83 -20.97
N ASN A 8 -4.05 4.94 -22.20
CA ASN A 8 -3.73 6.05 -23.10
C ASN A 8 -4.25 7.39 -22.57
N LEU A 9 -5.43 7.39 -21.95
CA LEU A 9 -6.01 8.55 -21.28
C LEU A 9 -5.15 8.99 -20.08
N ILE A 10 -4.76 8.04 -19.21
CA ILE A 10 -3.90 8.31 -18.05
C ILE A 10 -2.55 8.87 -18.50
N ASN A 11 -1.93 8.29 -19.53
CA ASN A 11 -0.66 8.78 -20.08
C ASN A 11 -0.77 10.20 -20.62
N SER A 12 -1.85 10.50 -21.33
CA SER A 12 -2.12 11.84 -21.86
C SER A 12 -2.38 12.87 -20.74
N LEU A 13 -3.11 12.48 -19.69
CA LEU A 13 -3.33 13.32 -18.51
C LEU A 13 -2.04 13.56 -17.73
N ASN A 14 -1.18 12.55 -17.59
CA ASN A 14 0.14 12.70 -16.98
C ASN A 14 1.02 13.69 -17.75
N ALA A 15 0.98 13.64 -19.09
CA ALA A 15 1.71 14.59 -19.93
C ALA A 15 1.23 16.04 -19.72
N ILE A 16 -0.09 16.26 -19.65
CA ILE A 16 -0.69 17.59 -19.35
C ILE A 16 -0.30 18.09 -17.95
N LEU A 17 -0.11 17.18 -16.99
CA LEU A 17 0.35 17.47 -15.63
C LEU A 17 1.89 17.63 -15.53
N GLY A 18 2.60 17.59 -16.65
CA GLY A 18 4.04 17.82 -16.73
C GLY A 18 4.90 16.59 -16.42
N SER A 19 4.35 15.38 -16.54
CA SER A 19 5.04 14.09 -16.37
C SER A 19 5.83 13.97 -15.06
N LYS A 20 5.34 14.60 -13.99
CA LYS A 20 6.05 14.63 -12.72
C LYS A 20 5.86 13.30 -11.98
N PRO A 21 6.94 12.65 -11.51
CA PRO A 21 6.87 11.32 -10.88
C PRO A 21 6.19 11.35 -9.49
N ASN A 22 6.06 12.53 -8.87
CA ASN A 22 5.34 12.70 -7.62
C ASN A 22 3.82 12.74 -7.80
N LEU A 23 3.30 12.86 -9.03
CA LEU A 23 1.86 12.87 -9.29
C LEU A 23 1.37 11.52 -9.78
N THR A 24 0.24 11.06 -9.25
CA THR A 24 -0.43 9.83 -9.68
C THR A 24 -1.88 10.15 -10.01
N VAL A 25 -2.24 10.02 -11.29
CA VAL A 25 -3.61 10.16 -11.79
C VAL A 25 -4.33 8.83 -11.64
N THR A 26 -5.55 8.86 -11.13
CA THR A 26 -6.43 7.69 -11.03
C THR A 26 -7.78 8.03 -11.64
N VAL A 27 -8.34 7.06 -12.38
CA VAL A 27 -9.65 7.17 -13.01
C VAL A 27 -10.65 6.43 -12.14
N GLU A 28 -11.64 7.16 -11.61
CA GLU A 28 -12.65 6.60 -10.72
C GLU A 28 -13.83 6.04 -11.50
N SER A 29 -14.25 6.73 -12.57
CA SER A 29 -15.37 6.28 -13.40
C SER A 29 -15.31 6.86 -14.80
N ILE A 30 -15.76 6.07 -15.78
CA ILE A 30 -15.99 6.48 -17.15
C ILE A 30 -17.44 6.13 -17.50
N LYS A 31 -18.28 7.14 -17.71
CA LYS A 31 -19.70 6.98 -18.03
C LYS A 31 -20.04 7.71 -19.34
N SER A 32 -20.69 7.04 -20.28
CA SER A 32 -21.23 7.70 -21.48
C SER A 32 -22.43 8.58 -21.10
N THR A 33 -22.40 9.85 -21.46
CA THR A 33 -23.49 10.81 -21.23
C THR A 33 -24.38 10.93 -22.46
N THR A 34 -23.80 10.89 -23.65
CA THR A 34 -24.50 10.96 -24.95
C THR A 34 -23.73 10.10 -25.95
N GLU A 35 -24.31 9.82 -27.12
CA GLU A 35 -23.66 9.05 -28.19
C GLU A 35 -22.25 9.58 -28.55
N THR A 36 -22.03 10.89 -28.41
CA THR A 36 -20.75 11.55 -28.71
C THR A 36 -19.99 12.07 -27.48
N LYS A 37 -20.54 11.94 -26.25
CA LYS A 37 -19.95 12.54 -25.03
C LYS A 37 -19.77 11.52 -23.92
N THR A 38 -18.60 11.56 -23.29
CA THR A 38 -18.24 10.69 -22.15
C THR A 38 -17.81 11.54 -20.97
N GLN A 39 -18.39 11.25 -19.80
CA GLN A 39 -17.96 11.80 -18.52
C GLN A 39 -16.88 10.91 -17.92
N VAL A 40 -15.77 11.53 -17.52
CA VAL A 40 -14.67 10.86 -16.83
C VAL A 40 -14.49 11.54 -15.47
N ILE A 41 -14.47 10.76 -14.40
CA ILE A 41 -14.19 11.21 -13.05
C ILE A 41 -12.77 10.78 -12.70
N ILE A 42 -11.92 11.75 -12.35
CA ILE A 42 -10.52 11.52 -12.01
C ILE A 42 -10.16 12.15 -10.68
N HIS A 43 -9.13 11.63 -10.03
CA HIS A 43 -8.44 12.33 -8.97
C HIS A 43 -6.93 12.15 -9.05
N VAL A 44 -6.21 13.15 -8.55
CA VAL A 44 -4.76 13.22 -8.59
C VAL A 44 -4.21 13.25 -7.18
N LEU A 45 -3.28 12.33 -6.92
CA LEU A 45 -2.53 12.22 -5.67
C LEU A 45 -1.12 12.73 -5.89
N GLU A 46 -0.63 13.55 -4.98
CA GLU A 46 0.73 14.05 -4.91
C GLU A 46 1.48 13.34 -3.78
N LYS A 47 2.52 12.57 -4.12
CA LYS A 47 3.41 11.91 -3.16
C LYS A 47 4.44 12.92 -2.64
N GLY A 48 4.42 13.18 -1.34
CA GLY A 48 5.45 13.96 -0.67
C GLY A 48 6.76 13.16 -0.50
N PRO A 49 7.88 13.83 -0.17
CA PRO A 49 9.20 13.21 -0.03
C PRO A 49 9.30 12.17 1.10
N THR A 50 8.47 12.24 2.13
CA THR A 50 8.54 11.37 3.33
C THR A 50 7.18 11.01 3.94
N GLY A 51 6.06 11.24 3.24
CA GLY A 51 4.71 11.15 3.84
C GLY A 51 3.62 10.54 2.94
N PRO A 52 2.43 10.30 3.51
CA PRO A 52 1.27 9.82 2.76
C PRO A 52 0.89 10.84 1.68
N GLY A 53 0.59 10.36 0.47
CA GLY A 53 0.27 11.23 -0.65
C GLY A 53 -0.96 12.11 -0.38
N ARG A 54 -0.88 13.40 -0.74
CA ARG A 54 -1.97 14.38 -0.61
C ARG A 54 -2.79 14.42 -1.89
N ARG A 55 -4.12 14.41 -1.79
CA ARG A 55 -5.00 14.64 -2.95
C ARG A 55 -5.03 16.13 -3.31
N ILE A 56 -4.85 16.44 -4.59
CA ILE A 56 -4.94 17.82 -5.08
C ILE A 56 -6.42 18.26 -5.03
N PRO A 57 -6.74 19.48 -4.54
CA PRO A 57 -8.10 20.01 -4.55
C PRO A 57 -8.70 20.02 -5.96
N ALA A 58 -9.96 19.59 -6.10
CA ALA A 58 -10.58 19.41 -7.41
C ALA A 58 -10.82 20.75 -8.13
N THR A 59 -11.05 21.84 -7.39
CA THR A 59 -11.15 23.20 -7.98
C THR A 59 -9.84 23.62 -8.63
N GLU A 60 -8.71 23.50 -7.92
CA GLU A 60 -7.39 23.85 -8.44
C GLU A 60 -7.03 22.97 -9.65
N LEU A 61 -7.27 21.67 -9.54
CA LEU A 61 -7.03 20.71 -10.61
C LEU A 61 -7.88 21.03 -11.85
N ALA A 62 -9.16 21.34 -11.67
CA ALA A 62 -10.06 21.65 -12.79
C ALA A 62 -9.65 22.93 -13.51
N THR A 63 -9.31 24.00 -12.78
CA THR A 63 -8.82 25.25 -13.36
C THR A 63 -7.49 25.03 -14.08
N TYR A 64 -6.56 24.26 -13.49
CA TYR A 64 -5.29 23.95 -14.11
C TYR A 64 -5.48 23.14 -15.40
N LEU A 65 -6.26 22.06 -15.37
CA LEU A 65 -6.54 21.24 -16.54
C LEU A 65 -7.21 22.06 -17.62
N HIS A 66 -8.26 22.83 -17.30
CA HIS A 66 -8.92 23.69 -18.28
C HIS A 66 -7.91 24.63 -18.96
N ARG A 67 -7.05 25.29 -18.16
CA ARG A 67 -6.01 26.18 -18.69
C ARG A 67 -5.03 25.45 -19.62
N MET A 68 -4.57 24.25 -19.24
CA MET A 68 -3.60 23.51 -20.06
C MET A 68 -4.22 22.95 -21.34
N LEU A 69 -5.46 22.44 -21.27
CA LEU A 69 -6.17 21.93 -22.44
C LEU A 69 -6.56 23.03 -23.44
N CYS A 70 -6.77 24.26 -22.98
CA CYS A 70 -7.00 25.40 -23.87
C CYS A 70 -5.71 25.94 -24.53
N GLN A 71 -4.55 25.74 -23.91
CA GLN A 71 -3.26 26.28 -24.40
C GLN A 71 -2.46 25.30 -25.24
N GLN A 72 -2.66 23.98 -25.06
CA GLN A 72 -1.94 22.95 -25.82
C GLN A 72 -2.93 22.14 -26.67
N PRO A 73 -2.68 21.99 -27.99
CA PRO A 73 -3.44 21.06 -28.82
C PRO A 73 -3.09 19.64 -28.37
N SER A 74 -3.92 19.08 -27.49
CA SER A 74 -3.79 17.70 -27.01
C SER A 74 -4.83 16.82 -27.68
N ASN A 75 -4.55 15.52 -27.80
CA ASN A 75 -5.49 14.52 -28.33
C ASN A 75 -6.75 14.34 -27.46
N ILE A 76 -6.84 15.04 -26.33
CA ILE A 76 -8.00 15.04 -25.44
C ILE A 76 -8.79 16.32 -25.70
N ALA A 77 -9.94 16.18 -26.37
CA ALA A 77 -10.94 17.24 -26.44
C ALA A 77 -11.83 17.17 -25.19
N ALA A 78 -11.54 17.98 -24.17
CA ALA A 78 -12.45 18.16 -23.05
C ALA A 78 -13.33 19.40 -23.27
N ASP A 79 -14.65 19.17 -23.37
CA ASP A 79 -15.65 20.25 -23.55
C ASP A 79 -15.77 21.10 -22.27
N LYS A 80 -15.78 20.46 -21.10
CA LYS A 80 -15.85 21.13 -19.79
C LYS A 80 -15.08 20.36 -18.72
N CYS A 81 -14.26 21.06 -17.93
CA CYS A 81 -13.64 20.54 -16.71
C CYS A 81 -14.36 21.14 -15.50
N VAL A 82 -14.93 20.30 -14.63
CA VAL A 82 -15.65 20.75 -13.44
C VAL A 82 -14.96 20.17 -12.21
N GLY A 83 -14.55 21.04 -11.28
CA GLY A 83 -14.02 20.63 -9.99
C GLY A 83 -15.17 20.23 -9.07
N SER A 84 -15.19 18.96 -8.64
CA SER A 84 -16.09 18.50 -7.57
C SER A 84 -15.25 18.19 -6.34
N ASN A 85 -15.25 19.11 -5.37
CA ASN A 85 -14.62 18.88 -4.09
C ASN A 85 -15.54 17.98 -3.25
N GLN A 86 -15.26 16.67 -3.20
CA GLN A 86 -15.76 15.88 -2.08
C GLN A 86 -15.06 16.37 -0.82
N ALA A 87 -15.84 16.85 0.16
CA ALA A 87 -15.29 17.23 1.45
C ALA A 87 -14.75 15.97 2.14
N ARG A 88 -13.43 15.88 2.31
CA ARG A 88 -12.84 15.00 3.31
C ARG A 88 -11.69 15.69 4.04
N GLN A 89 -11.96 15.89 5.33
CA GLN A 89 -11.08 16.09 6.48
C GLN A 89 -9.97 17.13 6.40
N GLY A 90 -10.15 18.20 7.19
CA GLY A 90 -9.12 19.19 7.52
C GLY A 90 -9.67 20.46 8.17
N SER A 91 -10.93 20.82 7.90
CA SER A 91 -11.52 22.06 8.42
C SER A 91 -12.89 21.81 9.02
N ALA A 92 -12.93 21.05 10.13
CA ALA A 92 -14.15 20.77 10.90
C ALA A 92 -14.79 22.03 11.54
N GLY A 93 -14.15 23.21 11.46
CA GLY A 93 -14.70 24.45 12.01
C GLY A 93 -15.50 25.32 11.04
N GLY A 94 -15.34 25.16 9.72
CA GLY A 94 -15.86 26.14 8.74
C GLY A 94 -16.97 25.66 7.82
N VAL A 95 -17.18 24.34 7.71
CA VAL A 95 -18.07 23.72 6.70
C VAL A 95 -19.29 23.06 7.36
N LEU A 96 -19.77 23.63 8.46
CA LEU A 96 -21.08 23.26 9.05
C LEU A 96 -22.14 24.35 8.83
N GLY A 97 -21.75 25.54 8.35
CA GLY A 97 -22.63 26.70 8.16
C GLY A 97 -22.90 27.13 6.72
N ALA A 98 -22.16 26.62 5.73
CA ALA A 98 -22.35 26.98 4.33
C ALA A 98 -22.18 25.75 3.44
N THR A 99 -23.30 25.17 3.02
CA THR A 99 -23.34 24.24 1.88
C THR A 99 -22.79 25.01 0.67
N PRO A 100 -21.70 24.52 0.05
CA PRO A 100 -21.90 23.80 -1.19
C PRO A 100 -20.92 22.63 -1.30
N CYS A 101 -21.23 21.52 -0.63
CA CYS A 101 -20.91 20.23 -1.24
C CYS A 101 -21.86 20.08 -2.42
N GLY A 102 -21.37 20.32 -3.64
CA GLY A 102 -22.16 20.27 -4.88
C GLY A 102 -22.79 18.90 -5.19
N LEU A 103 -22.50 17.88 -4.38
CA LEU A 103 -23.12 16.56 -4.44
C LEU A 103 -24.26 16.37 -3.41
N ILE A 104 -24.33 17.18 -2.35
CA ILE A 104 -25.35 17.05 -1.30
C ILE A 104 -26.47 18.08 -1.49
N GLY A 105 -26.16 19.25 -2.05
CA GLY A 105 -27.14 20.32 -2.31
C GLY A 105 -28.39 19.88 -3.10
N PRO A 106 -28.27 19.10 -4.19
CA PRO A 106 -29.43 18.59 -4.92
C PRO A 106 -30.15 17.45 -4.18
N PHE A 107 -29.44 16.71 -3.32
CA PHE A 107 -29.91 15.48 -2.67
C PHE A 107 -30.66 15.75 -1.35
N LEU A 108 -30.53 16.94 -0.77
CA LEU A 108 -31.30 17.38 0.39
C LEU A 108 -32.69 17.92 0.03
N THR A 109 -33.03 17.99 -1.25
CA THR A 109 -34.36 18.42 -1.70
C THR A 109 -35.40 17.38 -1.26
N GLY A 110 -36.01 17.61 -0.10
CA GLY A 110 -37.05 16.75 0.49
C GLY A 110 -36.70 16.08 1.83
N ILE A 111 -35.52 16.33 2.40
CA ILE A 111 -35.14 15.79 3.72
C ILE A 111 -35.30 16.89 4.78
N ASP A 112 -35.99 16.59 5.88
CA ASP A 112 -36.15 17.53 6.99
C ASP A 112 -34.77 17.95 7.53
N PRO A 113 -34.46 19.27 7.56
CA PRO A 113 -33.22 19.79 8.13
C PRO A 113 -32.94 19.32 9.57
N ARG A 114 -33.99 19.06 10.37
CA ARG A 114 -33.83 18.51 11.73
C ARG A 114 -33.32 17.08 11.71
N LEU A 115 -33.91 16.24 10.86
CA LEU A 115 -33.50 14.85 10.67
C LEU A 115 -32.05 14.76 10.17
N TRP A 116 -31.66 15.67 9.27
CA TRP A 116 -30.28 15.74 8.79
C TRP A 116 -29.28 16.10 9.91
N LYS A 117 -29.59 17.08 10.75
CA LYS A 117 -28.75 17.42 11.91
C LYS A 117 -28.64 16.26 12.89
N GLN A 118 -29.74 15.58 13.18
CA GLN A 118 -29.72 14.39 14.02
C GLN A 118 -28.81 13.30 13.44
N ALA A 119 -28.90 13.04 12.13
CA ALA A 119 -28.04 12.05 11.47
C ALA A 119 -26.54 12.43 11.49
N GLN A 120 -26.22 13.72 11.55
CA GLN A 120 -24.84 14.17 11.78
C GLN A 120 -24.41 13.94 13.23
N GLU A 121 -25.33 14.13 14.18
CA GLU A 121 -25.06 13.93 15.61
C GLU A 121 -24.85 12.46 15.97
N ASP A 122 -25.68 11.59 15.41
CA ASP A 122 -25.67 10.13 15.58
C ASP A 122 -24.52 9.43 14.83
N ASN A 123 -23.71 10.17 14.07
CA ASN A 123 -22.60 9.62 13.32
C ASN A 123 -21.49 9.11 14.27
N PRO A 124 -21.14 7.81 14.24
CA PRO A 124 -20.16 7.24 15.17
C PRO A 124 -18.73 7.79 15.00
N ASP A 125 -18.38 8.29 13.81
CA ASP A 125 -17.09 8.94 13.56
C ASP A 125 -17.28 10.08 12.55
N ARG A 126 -17.27 11.31 13.08
CA ARG A 126 -17.56 12.55 12.35
C ARG A 126 -16.44 12.97 11.40
N ASP A 127 -15.23 12.48 11.63
CA ASP A 127 -14.13 12.75 10.73
C ASP A 127 -14.21 11.79 9.54
N ARG A 128 -14.40 10.49 9.80
CA ARG A 128 -14.35 9.46 8.76
C ARG A 128 -15.61 9.31 7.94
N TYR A 129 -16.78 9.52 8.52
CA TYR A 129 -18.06 9.27 7.88
C TYR A 129 -18.88 10.54 7.72
N VAL A 130 -19.78 10.53 6.75
CA VAL A 130 -20.80 11.56 6.54
C VAL A 130 -22.14 10.86 6.39
N PRO A 131 -23.24 11.38 6.94
CA PRO A 131 -24.56 10.82 6.68
C PRO A 131 -24.85 10.90 5.19
N VAL A 132 -25.33 9.80 4.61
CA VAL A 132 -25.76 9.74 3.21
C VAL A 132 -27.18 9.19 3.19
N PRO A 133 -28.16 9.93 2.65
CA PRO A 133 -29.55 9.47 2.67
C PRO A 133 -29.75 8.23 1.81
N ILE A 134 -30.72 7.41 2.20
CA ILE A 134 -31.12 6.19 1.49
C ILE A 134 -32.61 6.33 1.21
N ILE A 135 -32.98 6.47 -0.06
CA ILE A 135 -34.36 6.77 -0.45
C ILE A 135 -34.90 5.58 -1.24
N GLY A 136 -35.88 4.90 -0.66
CA GLY A 136 -36.54 3.75 -1.26
C GLY A 136 -35.69 2.48 -1.36
N PHE A 137 -36.29 1.40 -1.85
CA PHE A 137 -35.65 0.08 -1.93
C PHE A 137 -34.54 -0.02 -2.97
N GLY A 138 -34.58 0.81 -4.02
CA GLY A 138 -33.54 0.82 -5.05
C GLY A 138 -32.16 1.15 -4.48
N GLU A 139 -32.08 2.17 -3.63
CA GLU A 139 -30.83 2.61 -2.99
C GLU A 139 -30.35 1.62 -1.93
N VAL A 140 -31.27 0.94 -1.23
CA VAL A 140 -30.94 -0.15 -0.30
C VAL A 140 -30.30 -1.33 -1.05
N CYS A 141 -30.92 -1.76 -2.16
CA CYS A 141 -30.37 -2.82 -3.02
C CYS A 141 -29.01 -2.42 -3.63
N TRP A 142 -28.86 -1.16 -4.03
CA TRP A 142 -27.58 -0.64 -4.51
C TRP A 142 -26.50 -0.74 -3.44
N ARG A 143 -26.80 -0.33 -2.20
CA ARG A 143 -25.85 -0.46 -1.08
C ARG A 143 -25.51 -1.90 -0.75
N LEU A 144 -26.47 -2.82 -0.82
CA LEU A 144 -26.21 -4.24 -0.64
C LEU A 144 -25.21 -4.75 -1.68
N ARG A 145 -25.36 -4.37 -2.94
CA ARG A 145 -24.39 -4.72 -4.00
C ARG A 145 -23.02 -4.11 -3.76
N CYS A 146 -22.95 -2.86 -3.30
CA CYS A 146 -21.68 -2.25 -2.91
C CYS A 146 -21.01 -3.02 -1.77
N GLN A 147 -21.77 -3.40 -0.74
CA GLN A 147 -21.27 -4.19 0.39
C GLN A 147 -20.76 -5.57 -0.05
N GLU A 148 -21.48 -6.24 -0.94
CA GLU A 148 -21.06 -7.52 -1.50
C GLU A 148 -19.73 -7.39 -2.27
N ASN A 149 -19.59 -6.35 -3.09
CA ASN A 149 -18.34 -6.09 -3.81
C ASN A 149 -17.17 -5.78 -2.86
N GLU A 150 -17.36 -4.91 -1.86
CA GLU A 150 -16.33 -4.59 -0.87
C GLU A 150 -15.94 -5.82 -0.05
N THR A 151 -16.91 -6.63 0.38
CA THR A 151 -16.67 -7.89 1.09
C THR A 151 -15.83 -8.84 0.24
N ARG A 152 -16.14 -8.95 -1.05
CA ARG A 152 -15.35 -9.76 -1.99
C ARG A 152 -13.91 -9.25 -2.11
N LEU A 153 -13.70 -7.93 -2.18
CA LEU A 153 -12.36 -7.34 -2.24
C LEU A 153 -11.58 -7.58 -0.95
N HIS A 154 -12.23 -7.43 0.20
CA HIS A 154 -11.64 -7.73 1.49
C HIS A 154 -11.26 -9.20 1.61
N GLN A 155 -12.11 -10.13 1.16
CA GLN A 155 -11.80 -11.56 1.14
C GLN A 155 -10.57 -11.84 0.28
N ALA A 156 -10.53 -11.32 -0.95
CA ALA A 156 -9.38 -11.51 -1.84
C ALA A 156 -8.07 -10.94 -1.25
N PHE A 157 -8.15 -9.83 -0.51
CA PHE A 157 -6.99 -9.28 0.20
C PHE A 157 -6.55 -10.18 1.35
N LEU A 158 -7.48 -10.71 2.14
CA LEU A 158 -7.17 -11.66 3.23
C LEU A 158 -6.55 -12.95 2.70
N ASP A 159 -7.04 -13.48 1.57
CA ASP A 159 -6.49 -14.66 0.92
C ASP A 159 -5.03 -14.42 0.52
N LYS A 160 -4.73 -13.27 -0.09
CA LYS A 160 -3.36 -12.88 -0.43
C LYS A 160 -2.45 -12.80 0.81
N VAL A 161 -2.93 -12.17 1.89
CA VAL A 161 -2.16 -12.05 3.14
C VAL A 161 -1.91 -13.43 3.75
N SER A 162 -2.89 -14.33 3.68
CA SER A 162 -2.74 -15.72 4.10
C SER A 162 -1.66 -16.43 3.30
N ASP A 163 -1.67 -16.30 1.98
CA ASP A 163 -0.63 -16.88 1.11
C ASP A 163 0.76 -16.35 1.47
N ASP A 164 0.90 -15.03 1.68
CA ASP A 164 2.16 -14.41 2.10
C ASP A 164 2.66 -14.96 3.45
N ILE A 165 1.75 -15.19 4.40
CA ILE A 165 2.09 -15.79 5.70
C ILE A 165 2.57 -17.23 5.52
N THR A 166 1.89 -18.05 4.72
CA THR A 166 2.29 -19.45 4.51
C THR A 166 3.66 -19.56 3.83
N GLU A 167 3.94 -18.70 2.86
CA GLU A 167 5.25 -18.63 2.21
C GLU A 167 6.35 -18.18 3.20
N LEU A 168 6.06 -17.20 4.06
CA LEU A 168 6.98 -16.78 5.12
C LEU A 168 7.27 -17.92 6.11
N GLN A 169 6.25 -18.69 6.51
CA GLN A 169 6.41 -19.86 7.39
C GLN A 169 7.28 -20.95 6.73
N ARG A 170 7.09 -21.21 5.43
CA ARG A 170 7.92 -22.14 4.66
C ARG A 170 9.39 -21.70 4.61
N ARG A 171 9.64 -20.41 4.37
CA ARG A 171 10.98 -19.83 4.39
C ARG A 171 11.63 -19.92 5.77
N LEU A 172 10.89 -19.62 6.83
CA LEU A 172 11.37 -19.73 8.21
C LEU A 172 11.81 -21.16 8.54
N THR A 173 11.02 -22.16 8.14
CA THR A 173 11.36 -23.58 8.33
C THR A 173 12.66 -23.95 7.61
N THR A 174 12.84 -23.48 6.38
CA THR A 174 14.06 -23.69 5.58
C THR A 174 15.28 -23.00 6.19
N THR A 175 15.13 -21.77 6.69
CA THR A 175 16.23 -21.06 7.34
C THR A 175 16.61 -21.76 8.65
N LYS A 176 15.63 -22.22 9.43
CA LYS A 176 15.86 -22.96 10.68
C LYS A 176 16.63 -24.25 10.44
N SER A 177 16.31 -25.02 9.40
CA SER A 177 17.06 -26.24 9.06
C SER A 177 18.49 -25.91 8.65
N LYS A 178 18.71 -24.90 7.80
CA LYS A 178 20.05 -24.42 7.43
C LYS A 178 20.88 -23.97 8.64
N THR A 179 20.27 -23.23 9.58
CA THR A 179 20.95 -22.84 10.83
C THR A 179 21.38 -24.06 11.63
N ALA A 180 20.54 -25.09 11.73
CA ALA A 180 20.91 -26.33 12.42
C ALA A 180 22.06 -27.07 11.72
N GLU A 181 22.06 -27.11 10.38
CA GLU A 181 23.15 -27.68 9.60
C GLU A 181 24.47 -26.92 9.80
N TYR A 182 24.44 -25.58 9.75
CA TYR A 182 25.63 -24.77 10.00
C TYR A 182 26.17 -24.95 11.43
N ARG A 183 25.30 -25.08 12.43
CA ARG A 183 25.72 -25.41 13.80
C ARG A 183 26.42 -26.77 13.87
N ARG A 184 25.92 -27.80 13.18
CA ARG A 184 26.56 -29.12 13.11
C ARG A 184 27.93 -29.05 12.42
N LYS A 185 28.02 -28.39 11.27
CA LYS A 185 29.28 -28.21 10.53
C LYS A 185 30.30 -27.42 11.34
N PHE A 186 29.86 -26.42 12.10
CA PHE A 186 30.74 -25.64 12.97
C PHE A 186 31.39 -26.52 14.04
N VAL A 187 30.62 -27.36 14.74
CA VAL A 187 31.15 -28.31 15.74
C VAL A 187 32.09 -29.34 15.11
N GLU A 188 31.76 -29.84 13.91
CA GLU A 188 32.65 -30.75 13.17
C GLU A 188 33.99 -30.08 12.84
N LEU A 189 33.95 -28.81 12.39
CA LEU A 189 35.14 -28.02 12.08
C LEU A 189 35.96 -27.74 13.33
N GLU A 190 35.34 -27.38 14.46
CA GLU A 190 36.03 -27.23 15.75
C GLU A 190 36.78 -28.51 16.13
N HIS A 191 36.12 -29.67 16.05
CA HIS A 191 36.77 -30.95 16.35
C HIS A 191 37.92 -31.27 15.39
N ARG A 192 37.78 -30.96 14.09
CA ARG A 192 38.86 -31.11 13.11
C ARG A 192 40.04 -30.19 13.40
N LEU A 193 39.77 -28.93 13.75
CA LEU A 193 40.79 -27.95 14.09
C LEU A 193 41.55 -28.39 15.35
N LEU A 194 40.84 -28.86 16.37
CA LEU A 194 41.41 -29.49 17.57
C LEU A 194 42.18 -30.78 17.28
N LYS A 195 41.88 -31.52 16.21
CA LYS A 195 42.64 -32.71 15.81
C LYS A 195 43.92 -32.37 15.05
N VAL A 196 43.94 -31.26 14.32
CA VAL A 196 45.09 -30.80 13.53
C VAL A 196 46.04 -29.94 14.37
N ASN A 197 45.55 -29.17 15.35
CA ASN A 197 46.39 -28.38 16.27
C ASN A 197 47.43 -29.20 17.07
N PRO A 198 47.13 -30.37 17.66
CA PRO A 198 48.14 -31.19 18.31
C PRO A 198 49.21 -31.67 17.32
N THR A 199 48.88 -31.81 16.03
CA THR A 199 49.85 -32.12 14.97
C THR A 199 50.79 -30.95 14.64
N TYR A 200 50.36 -29.70 14.89
CA TYR A 200 51.22 -28.52 14.75
C TYR A 200 52.06 -28.23 16.01
N TYR A 201 51.55 -28.57 17.20
CA TYR A 201 52.34 -28.53 18.45
C TYR A 201 53.25 -29.76 18.63
N TYR A 202 52.99 -30.85 17.91
CA TYR A 202 53.88 -32.00 17.75
C TYR A 202 54.16 -32.25 16.26
N PRO A 203 55.04 -31.46 15.64
CA PRO A 203 55.42 -31.71 14.27
C PRO A 203 56.14 -33.07 14.21
N SER A 204 55.67 -33.94 13.31
CA SER A 204 56.44 -34.97 12.62
C SER A 204 57.78 -35.35 13.28
N GLY A 205 57.71 -36.22 14.28
CA GLY A 205 58.88 -36.65 15.03
C GLY A 205 58.71 -37.99 15.73
N LEU A 206 57.87 -38.89 15.23
CA LEU A 206 57.90 -40.29 15.64
C LEU A 206 58.05 -41.24 14.43
N THR A 207 58.98 -40.88 13.55
CA THR A 207 59.77 -41.83 12.77
C THR A 207 61.21 -41.37 12.79
N ARG A 208 61.85 -41.48 13.96
CA ARG A 208 63.26 -41.83 14.16
C ARG A 208 63.53 -41.92 15.66
N GLU A 209 63.83 -43.14 16.11
CA GLU A 209 64.26 -43.45 17.46
C GLU A 209 65.45 -42.58 17.86
N THR A 210 65.38 -41.86 18.99
CA THR A 210 66.51 -41.73 19.91
C THR A 210 66.02 -41.25 21.27
N THR A 211 66.40 -42.01 22.30
CA THR A 211 66.45 -41.61 23.71
C THR A 211 66.68 -40.11 23.91
N LEU A 212 65.85 -39.43 24.71
CA LEU A 212 66.26 -38.36 25.64
C LEU A 212 65.05 -37.89 26.44
N ASN A 213 65.27 -37.77 27.76
CA ASN A 213 64.31 -37.38 28.79
C ASN A 213 63.48 -36.14 28.43
N LEU A 214 62.15 -36.28 28.42
CA LEU A 214 61.22 -35.19 28.67
C LEU A 214 60.37 -35.54 29.89
N THR A 215 60.93 -35.28 31.07
CA THR A 215 60.14 -34.97 32.27
C THR A 215 60.14 -33.44 32.38
N SER A 216 58.99 -32.85 32.69
CA SER A 216 58.72 -31.41 32.92
C SER A 216 58.28 -30.56 31.72
N ASP A 217 57.07 -30.77 31.19
CA ASP A 217 56.12 -29.66 30.91
C ASP A 217 54.91 -30.10 30.07
N LEU A 218 54.09 -31.00 30.62
CA LEU A 218 52.70 -31.14 30.18
C LEU A 218 51.79 -31.14 31.41
N PRO A 219 50.98 -30.08 31.64
CA PRO A 219 49.96 -30.13 32.66
C PRO A 219 48.88 -31.14 32.22
N VAL A 220 48.65 -32.10 33.12
CA VAL A 220 47.68 -33.19 33.00
C VAL A 220 46.27 -32.60 32.90
N ILE A 221 45.63 -32.70 31.74
CA ILE A 221 44.18 -32.51 31.63
C ILE A 221 43.54 -33.85 31.98
N SER A 222 43.36 -34.09 33.29
CA SER A 222 42.55 -35.19 33.79
C SER A 222 41.08 -34.83 33.69
N LYS A 223 40.31 -35.69 33.00
CA LYS A 223 38.85 -35.72 33.06
C LYS A 223 38.40 -35.83 34.52
N SER A 224 37.41 -35.03 34.92
CA SER A 224 36.62 -35.27 36.12
C SER A 224 35.24 -35.73 35.66
N ASP A 225 34.77 -36.82 36.27
CA ASP A 225 33.45 -37.44 36.08
C ASP A 225 32.27 -36.49 36.31
#